data_AF-A0A847CLS2-F1
#
_entry.id   AF-A0A847CLS2-F1
#
_cell.length_a   1.000
_cell.length_b   1.000
_cell.length_c   1.000
_cell.angle_alpha   90.00
_cell.angle_beta   90.00
_cell.angle_gamma   90.00
#
_symmetry.space_group_name_H-M   'P 1'
#
loop_
_entity.id
_entity.type
_entity.pdbx_description
1 polymer ?
#
loop_
_entity_poly.entity_id
_entity_poly.type
_entity_poly.pdbx_seq_one_letter_code
_entity_poly.pdbx_strand_id
1 'polypeptide(L)' 'MWPACVKLFRSVDLSDPFHPQEIGYWVPPAPVAAVDPRPDRPLVIQNFDVFVDEELRVYITDYNAGLYILQYEGPLP' A
#
# COMPACT_ATOMS: atom_id res chain seq x y z
N MET A 1 -1.60 11.00 17.19
CA MET A 1 -2.57 11.77 16.38
C MET A 1 -2.26 11.43 14.93
N TRP A 2 -2.99 10.51 14.30
CA TRP A 2 -2.73 10.15 12.89
C TRP A 2 -3.30 11.25 11.99
N PRO A 3 -2.48 11.92 11.15
CA PRO A 3 -2.98 12.88 10.19
C PRO A 3 -3.74 12.15 9.08
N ALA A 4 -4.74 12.84 8.52
CA ALA A 4 -5.57 12.51 7.36
C ALA A 4 -5.31 11.15 6.67
N CYS A 5 -6.27 10.22 6.79
CA CYS A 5 -6.46 9.05 5.91
C CYS A 5 -5.16 8.31 5.51
N VAL A 6 -4.60 7.53 6.43
CA VAL A 6 -3.49 6.63 6.11
C VAL A 6 -4.06 5.44 5.31
N LYS A 7 -3.89 5.46 3.99
CA LYS A 7 -3.99 4.24 3.18
C LYS A 7 -2.69 3.47 3.30
N LEU A 8 -2.77 2.21 3.67
CA LEU A 8 -1.63 1.34 3.90
C LEU A 8 -1.86 0.00 3.20
N PHE A 9 -0.77 -0.69 2.90
CA PHE A 9 -0.78 -2.07 2.42
C PHE A 9 -0.69 -3.02 3.61
N ARG A 10 -1.44 -4.12 3.58
CA ARG A 10 -1.34 -5.21 4.56
C ARG A 10 -1.15 -6.52 3.81
N SER A 11 -0.21 -7.32 4.29
CA SER A 11 -0.10 -8.73 3.93
C SER A 11 -0.84 -9.55 4.97
N VAL A 12 -1.69 -10.46 4.51
CA VAL A 12 -2.54 -11.30 5.36
C VAL A 12 -2.31 -12.76 4.96
N ASP A 13 -1.99 -13.61 5.93
CA ASP A 13 -2.02 -15.05 5.79
C ASP A 13 -3.47 -15.53 5.78
N LEU A 14 -3.81 -16.28 4.73
CA LEU A 14 -5.14 -16.83 4.46
C LEU A 14 -5.13 -18.37 4.40
N SER A 15 -4.08 -19.01 4.95
CA SER A 15 -3.96 -20.47 5.02
C SER A 15 -5.15 -21.12 5.75
N ASP A 16 -5.69 -20.42 6.76
CA ASP A 16 -7.04 -20.67 7.26
C ASP A 16 -7.97 -19.51 6.84
N PRO A 17 -8.87 -19.73 5.86
CA PRO A 17 -9.78 -18.69 5.38
C PRO A 17 -10.75 -18.15 6.45
N PHE A 18 -10.97 -18.89 7.54
CA PHE A 18 -11.83 -18.46 8.65
C PHE A 18 -11.06 -17.71 9.74
N HIS A 19 -9.72 -17.74 9.70
CA HIS A 19 -8.86 -17.07 10.67
C HIS A 19 -7.74 -16.29 9.96
N PRO A 20 -8.07 -15.23 9.19
CA PRO A 20 -7.07 -14.39 8.53
C PRO A 20 -6.13 -13.73 9.56
N GLN A 21 -4.83 -13.80 9.33
CA GLN A 21 -3.81 -13.22 10.22
C GLN A 21 -2.96 -12.18 9.48
N GLU A 22 -2.84 -10.98 10.02
CA GLU A 22 -1.92 -9.99 9.47
C GLU A 22 -0.47 -10.41 9.75
N ILE A 23 0.33 -10.51 8.69
CA ILE A 23 1.75 -10.92 8.74
C ILE A 23 2.70 -9.78 8.38
N GLY A 24 2.18 -8.58 8.12
CA GLY A 24 2.96 -7.41 7.78
C GLY A 24 2.11 -6.25 7.27
N TYR A 25 2.66 -5.05 7.36
CA TYR A 25 2.07 -3.85 6.80
C TYR A 25 3.14 -2.90 6.28
N TRP A 26 2.74 -2.04 5.36
CA TRP A 26 3.59 -0.97 4.86
C TRP A 26 2.77 0.31 4.67
N VAL A 27 3.33 1.42 5.13
CA VAL A 27 2.74 2.76 4.99
C VAL A 27 3.59 3.55 4.01
N PRO A 28 3.06 4.01 2.87
CA PRO A 28 3.79 4.86 1.96
C PRO A 28 4.10 6.22 2.59
N PRO A 29 5.16 6.90 2.12
CA PRO A 29 5.39 8.29 2.45
C PRO A 29 4.23 9.17 1.92
N ALA A 30 4.07 10.36 2.52
CA ALA A 30 3.17 11.37 1.97
C ALA A 30 3.63 11.77 0.56
N PRO A 31 2.70 12.01 -0.39
CA PRO A 31 3.07 12.42 -1.74
C PRO A 31 3.67 13.83 -1.74
N VAL A 32 4.59 14.08 -2.68
CA VAL A 32 5.25 15.38 -2.85
C VAL A 32 4.43 16.38 -3.67
N ALA A 33 3.50 15.88 -4.48
CA ALA A 33 2.64 16.69 -5.34
C ALA A 33 1.29 15.98 -5.52
N ALA A 34 0.24 16.75 -5.78
CA ALA A 34 -1.04 16.22 -6.23
C ALA A 34 -1.07 16.16 -7.75
N VAL A 35 -1.53 15.04 -8.31
CA VAL A 35 -1.79 14.92 -9.76
C VAL A 35 -3.10 15.65 -10.14
N ASP A 36 -4.03 15.76 -9.20
CA ASP A 36 -5.28 16.50 -9.39
C ASP A 36 -5.01 18.01 -9.47
N PRO A 37 -5.37 18.70 -10.57
CA PRO A 37 -5.05 20.12 -10.76
C PRO A 37 -5.97 21.07 -10.00
N ARG A 38 -6.99 20.58 -9.30
CA ARG A 38 -7.93 21.43 -8.55
C ARG A 38 -7.23 22.13 -7.38
N PRO A 39 -7.53 23.42 -7.11
CA PRO A 39 -6.91 24.14 -6.01
C PRO A 39 -7.29 23.55 -4.65
N ASP A 40 -6.46 23.82 -3.64
CA ASP A 40 -6.68 23.51 -2.22
C ASP A 40 -6.92 22.02 -1.92
N ARG A 41 -6.31 21.14 -2.71
CA ARG A 41 -6.37 19.69 -2.46
C ARG A 41 -5.36 19.25 -1.40
N PRO A 42 -5.78 18.47 -0.40
CA PRO A 42 -4.84 17.89 0.55
C PRO A 42 -3.96 16.85 -0.15
N LEU A 43 -2.68 16.81 0.24
CA LEU A 43 -1.76 15.74 -0.15
C LEU A 43 -2.12 14.49 0.63
N VAL A 44 -2.85 13.59 -0.03
CA VAL A 44 -3.33 12.33 0.54
C VAL A 44 -2.68 11.14 -0.17
N ILE A 45 -2.36 10.12 0.61
CA ILE A 45 -1.94 8.83 0.06
C ILE A 45 -3.13 8.23 -0.69
N GLN A 46 -2.92 7.82 -1.93
CA GLN A 46 -3.97 7.33 -2.81
C GLN A 46 -3.54 6.05 -3.52
N ASN A 47 -3.13 5.05 -2.74
CA ASN A 47 -2.95 3.70 -3.25
C ASN A 47 -4.28 3.14 -3.82
N PHE A 48 -4.17 2.34 -4.88
CA PHE A 48 -5.25 1.62 -5.54
C PHE A 48 -4.96 0.12 -5.58
N ASP A 49 -4.66 -0.40 -6.76
CA ASP A 49 -4.53 -1.82 -7.04
C ASP A 49 -3.18 -2.36 -6.64
N VAL A 50 -3.18 -3.65 -6.28
CA VAL A 50 -2.00 -4.42 -5.95
C VAL A 50 -1.87 -5.62 -6.89
N PHE A 51 -0.66 -5.87 -7.34
CA PHE A 51 -0.27 -7.08 -8.06
C PHE A 51 0.93 -7.71 -7.36
N VAL A 52 1.01 -9.04 -7.34
CA VAL A 52 2.12 -9.78 -6.73
C VAL A 52 2.68 -10.75 -7.77
N ASP A 53 4.00 -10.71 -8.01
CA ASP A 53 4.68 -11.64 -8.93
C ASP A 53 5.14 -12.94 -8.25
N GLU A 54 5.70 -13.86 -9.03
CA GLU A 54 6.17 -15.17 -8.57
C GLU A 54 7.38 -15.06 -7.61
N GLU A 55 8.11 -13.94 -7.64
CA GLU A 55 9.20 -13.66 -6.70
C GLU A 55 8.73 -12.92 -5.43
N LEU A 56 7.41 -12.83 -5.22
CA LEU A 56 6.78 -12.12 -4.10
C LEU A 56 7.11 -10.63 -4.04
N ARG A 57 7.32 -10.01 -5.21
CA ARG A 57 7.33 -8.56 -5.33
C ARG A 57 5.91 -8.05 -5.44
N VAL A 58 5.60 -7.06 -4.63
CA VAL A 58 4.30 -6.41 -4.52
C VAL A 58 4.37 -5.09 -5.27
N TYR A 59 3.54 -4.94 -6.30
CA TYR A 59 3.42 -3.75 -7.13
C TYR A 59 2.15 -3.01 -6.71
N ILE A 60 2.28 -1.78 -6.21
CA ILE A 60 1.17 -0.97 -5.70
C ILE A 60 1.11 0.33 -6.47
N THR A 61 -0.02 0.58 -7.12
CA THR A 61 -0.26 1.85 -7.81
C THR A 61 -0.73 2.92 -6.83
N ASP A 62 -0.22 4.14 -6.95
CA ASP A 62 -0.65 5.32 -6.20
C ASP A 62 -0.91 6.49 -7.16
N TYR A 63 -2.05 7.18 -6.98
CA TYR A 63 -2.44 8.28 -7.85
C TYR A 63 -1.40 9.40 -7.93
N ASN A 64 -0.78 9.74 -6.80
CA ASN A 64 0.08 10.89 -6.63
C ASN A 64 1.58 10.53 -6.66
N ALA A 65 1.92 9.27 -6.35
CA ALA A 65 3.29 8.78 -6.25
C ALA A 65 3.69 7.77 -7.36
N GLY A 66 2.74 7.35 -8.21
CA GLY A 66 3.00 6.46 -9.33
C GLY A 66 2.97 4.98 -8.95
N LEU A 67 4.14 4.35 -8.81
CA LEU A 67 4.26 2.92 -8.55
C LEU A 67 5.24 2.66 -7.41
N TYR A 68 4.80 1.91 -6.41
CA TYR A 68 5.67 1.33 -5.39
C TYR A 68 5.92 -0.15 -5.69
N ILE A 69 7.15 -0.60 -5.45
CA ILE A 69 7.53 -2.01 -5.55
C ILE A 69 8.11 -2.39 -4.19
N LEU A 70 7.46 -3.34 -3.51
CA LEU A 70 7.87 -3.86 -2.21
C LEU A 70 8.28 -5.32 -2.36
N GLN A 71 9.19 -5.80 -1.53
CA GLN A 71 9.53 -7.22 -1.42
C GLN A 71 9.06 -7.73 -0.06
N TYR A 72 8.36 -8.86 -0.03
CA TYR A 72 8.11 -9.54 1.24
C TYR A 72 9.39 -10.28 1.70
N GLU A 73 9.85 -9.97 2.91
CA GLU A 73 11.06 -10.56 3.53
C GLU A 73 10.73 -11.45 4.74
N GLY A 74 9.45 -11.66 5.03
CA GLY A 74 9.02 -12.54 6.12
C GLY A 74 9.12 -14.03 5.76
N PRO A 75 8.80 -14.92 6.71
CA PRO A 75 8.77 -16.36 6.45
C PRO A 75 7.78 -16.67 5.33
N LEU A 76 8.20 -17.50 4.36
CA LEU A 76 7.31 -18.00 3.32
C LEU A 76 6.16 -18.80 3.96
N PRO A 77 4.91 -18.56 3.56
CA PRO A 77 3.77 -19.36 4.00
C PRO A 77 3.87 -20.82 3.54
#